data_AF-A0A9D5KHK3-F1
#
_entry.id   AF-A0A9D5KHK3-F1
#
_cell.length_a   1.000
_cell.length_b   1.000
_cell.length_c   1.000
_cell.angle_alpha   90.00
_cell.angle_beta   90.00
_cell.angle_gamma   90.00
#
_symmetry.space_group_name_H-M   'P 1'
#
loop_
_entity.id
_entity.type
_entity.pdbx_description
1 polymer ?
#
loop_
_entity_poly.entity_id
_entity_poly.type
_entity_poly.pdbx_seq_one_letter_code
_entity_poly.pdbx_strand_id
1 'polypeptide(L)'
;MARKETETVPCPHCGAEIRSTARACPYCGSDERTGWSDRTYLDGIDLGDDIDYDDMVEKEFGGGGGARKWWRSWKALAGGALLLALILAYIVRLFW
;
A
#
# COMPACT_ATOMS: atom_id res chain seq x y z
N MET A 1 -11.20 -37.02 -41.80
CA MET A 1 -11.07 -35.70 -41.15
C MET A 1 -10.99 -35.95 -39.65
N ALA A 2 -9.77 -36.01 -39.11
CA ALA A 2 -9.47 -36.57 -37.81
C ALA A 2 -9.52 -35.50 -36.71
N ARG A 3 -10.49 -35.64 -35.80
CA ARG A 3 -10.51 -35.25 -34.38
C ARG A 3 -9.61 -34.07 -33.96
N LYS A 4 -10.00 -32.83 -34.29
CA LYS A 4 -9.42 -31.60 -33.71
C LYS A 4 -10.08 -31.21 -32.36
N GLU A 5 -10.74 -32.15 -31.69
CA GLU A 5 -11.76 -31.86 -30.66
C GLU A 5 -11.26 -32.02 -29.22
N THR A 6 -9.99 -32.41 -29.02
CA THR A 6 -9.42 -32.72 -27.70
C THR A 6 -8.14 -31.93 -27.37
N GLU A 7 -7.87 -30.83 -28.07
CA GLU A 7 -6.76 -29.96 -27.70
C GLU A 7 -7.24 -28.91 -26.68
N THR A 8 -6.67 -28.96 -25.48
CA THR A 8 -6.90 -27.99 -24.42
C THR A 8 -5.71 -27.05 -24.29
N VAL A 9 -5.98 -25.80 -23.95
CA VAL A 9 -4.99 -24.76 -23.70
C VAL A 9 -5.32 -24.07 -22.38
N PRO A 10 -4.32 -23.54 -21.65
CA PRO A 10 -4.59 -22.75 -20.46
C PRO A 10 -5.20 -21.39 -20.85
N CYS A 11 -6.23 -20.96 -20.13
CA CYS A 11 -6.79 -19.61 -20.26
C CYS A 11 -5.73 -18.56 -19.89
N PRO A 12 -5.43 -17.56 -20.74
CA PRO A 12 -4.39 -16.57 -20.47
C PRO A 12 -4.74 -15.63 -19.29
N HIS A 13 -6.03 -15.51 -18.94
CA HIS A 13 -6.48 -14.65 -17.85
C HIS A 13 -6.49 -15.36 -16.47
N CYS A 14 -6.87 -16.64 -16.41
CA CYS A 14 -7.05 -17.35 -15.12
C CYS A 14 -6.29 -18.67 -14.99
N GLY A 15 -5.61 -19.12 -16.05
CA GLY A 15 -4.82 -20.36 -16.07
C GLY A 15 -5.61 -21.67 -16.16
N ALA A 16 -6.94 -21.64 -16.11
CA ALA A 16 -7.76 -22.85 -16.18
C ALA A 16 -7.67 -23.53 -17.56
N GLU A 17 -7.67 -24.86 -17.61
CA GLU A 17 -7.68 -25.61 -18.88
C GLU A 17 -9.01 -25.46 -19.61
N ILE A 18 -8.95 -24.93 -20.83
CA ILE A 18 -10.10 -24.70 -21.70
C ILE A 18 -9.87 -25.38 -23.04
N ARG A 19 -10.95 -25.63 -23.80
CA ARG A 19 -10.81 -26.12 -25.19
C ARG A 19 -10.16 -25.03 -26.05
N SER A 20 -9.28 -25.42 -26.96
CA SER A 20 -8.67 -24.50 -27.93
C SER A 20 -9.69 -23.80 -28.85
N THR A 21 -10.91 -24.35 -28.95
CA THR A 21 -12.04 -23.80 -29.71
C THR A 21 -13.06 -23.07 -28.84
N ALA A 22 -12.81 -22.91 -27.53
CA ALA A 22 -13.71 -22.16 -26.66
C ALA A 22 -13.82 -20.70 -27.14
N ARG A 23 -15.01 -20.10 -27.01
CA ARG A 23 -15.25 -18.68 -27.34
C ARG A 23 -15.09 -17.75 -26.14
N ALA A 24 -15.19 -18.31 -24.94
CA ALA A 24 -15.00 -17.65 -23.66
C ALA A 24 -14.62 -18.70 -22.62
N CYS A 25 -13.94 -18.28 -21.55
CA CYS A 25 -13.57 -19.15 -20.44
C CYS A 25 -14.81 -19.52 -19.62
N PRO A 26 -15.17 -20.80 -19.46
CA PRO A 26 -16.31 -21.19 -18.63
C PRO A 26 -16.06 -20.99 -17.13
N TYR A 27 -14.80 -20.76 -16.72
CA TYR A 27 -14.42 -20.58 -15.32
C TYR A 27 -14.41 -19.11 -14.88
N CYS A 28 -13.88 -18.21 -15.72
CA CYS A 28 -13.74 -16.78 -15.39
C CYS A 28 -14.52 -15.83 -16.31
N GLY A 29 -15.10 -16.32 -17.40
CA GLY A 29 -15.85 -15.52 -18.36
C GLY A 29 -15.01 -14.71 -19.35
N SER A 30 -13.68 -14.67 -19.21
CA SER A 30 -12.80 -13.92 -20.11
C SER A 30 -12.82 -14.48 -21.54
N ASP A 31 -12.69 -13.59 -22.52
CA ASP A 31 -12.74 -13.86 -23.95
C ASP A 31 -11.77 -12.95 -24.74
N GLU A 32 -11.85 -13.00 -26.08
CA GLU A 32 -11.05 -12.17 -26.99
C GLU A 32 -11.07 -10.66 -26.68
N ARG A 33 -12.16 -10.15 -26.10
CA ARG A 33 -12.32 -8.72 -25.80
C ARG A 33 -11.91 -8.35 -24.38
N THR A 34 -11.84 -9.33 -23.48
CA THR A 34 -11.74 -9.10 -22.04
C THR A 34 -10.52 -9.77 -21.40
N GLY A 35 -9.77 -10.60 -22.12
CA GLY A 35 -8.47 -11.06 -21.64
C GLY A 35 -7.71 -12.07 -22.49
N TRP A 36 -8.18 -12.42 -23.70
CA TRP A 36 -7.48 -13.41 -24.55
C TRP A 36 -6.74 -12.80 -25.75
N SER A 37 -7.09 -11.58 -26.17
CA SER A 37 -6.34 -10.93 -27.24
C SER A 37 -5.14 -10.18 -26.69
N ASP A 38 -4.07 -10.11 -27.48
CA ASP A 38 -2.88 -9.27 -27.21
C ASP A 38 -3.22 -7.78 -27.04
N ARG A 39 -4.42 -7.36 -27.47
CA ARG A 39 -4.92 -5.98 -27.36
C ARG A 39 -5.62 -5.71 -26.03
N THR A 40 -5.87 -6.74 -25.24
CA THR A 40 -6.49 -6.65 -23.90
C THR A 40 -5.47 -6.44 -22.79
N TYR A 41 -4.20 -6.36 -23.18
CA TYR A 41 -3.00 -6.11 -22.40
C TYR A 41 -2.93 -4.61 -22.03
N LEU A 42 -3.80 -4.14 -21.13
CA LEU A 42 -3.54 -2.91 -20.37
C LEU A 42 -2.35 -3.14 -19.41
N ASP A 43 -1.19 -3.44 -19.96
CA ASP A 43 0.06 -3.68 -19.25
C ASP A 43 1.02 -2.54 -19.54
N GLY A 44 0.51 -1.37 -19.20
CA GLY A 44 1.15 -0.13 -19.50
C GLY A 44 0.14 0.95 -19.22
N ILE A 45 -0.39 0.97 -17.99
CA ILE A 45 -0.78 2.26 -17.42
C ILE A 45 0.54 3.03 -17.38
N ASP A 46 0.80 3.79 -18.44
CA ASP A 46 1.79 4.84 -18.47
C ASP A 46 1.30 5.89 -17.49
N LEU A 47 1.65 5.68 -16.22
CA LEU A 47 1.54 6.71 -15.20
C LEU A 47 2.50 7.78 -15.68
N GLY A 48 1.95 8.76 -16.38
CA GLY A 48 2.72 9.85 -16.95
C GLY A 48 3.62 10.49 -15.90
N ASP A 49 4.68 11.11 -16.39
CA ASP A 49 5.63 11.90 -15.63
C ASP A 49 5.01 13.13 -14.93
N ASP A 50 3.74 13.40 -15.19
CA ASP A 50 2.91 14.40 -14.52
C ASP A 50 2.39 13.97 -13.15
N ILE A 51 2.53 12.68 -12.80
CA ILE A 51 2.12 12.15 -11.50
C ILE A 51 3.28 12.23 -10.49
N ASP A 52 3.27 13.26 -9.64
CA ASP A 52 4.17 13.38 -8.50
C ASP A 52 3.82 12.33 -7.43
N TYR A 53 4.55 11.21 -7.46
CA TYR A 53 4.40 10.11 -6.50
C TYR A 53 4.59 10.59 -5.06
N ASP A 54 5.52 11.51 -4.83
CA ASP A 54 5.86 11.98 -3.48
C ASP A 54 4.74 12.86 -2.91
N ASP A 55 4.14 13.76 -3.72
CA ASP A 55 2.99 14.59 -3.31
C ASP A 55 1.76 13.74 -2.94
N MET A 56 1.47 12.72 -3.75
CA MET A 56 0.37 11.80 -3.45
C MET A 56 0.61 10.99 -2.18
N VAL A 57 1.82 10.49 -1.97
CA VAL A 57 2.16 9.75 -0.74
C VAL A 57 2.07 10.64 0.49
N GLU A 58 2.54 11.89 0.40
CA GLU A 58 2.45 12.84 1.52
C GLU A 58 0.99 13.20 1.84
N LYS A 59 0.16 13.44 0.84
CA LYS A 59 -1.25 13.78 1.04
C LYS A 59 -2.08 12.64 1.61
N GLU A 60 -1.87 11.42 1.13
CA GLU A 60 -2.68 10.25 1.51
C GLU A 60 -2.14 9.52 2.74
N PHE A 61 -0.82 9.56 2.98
CA PHE A 61 -0.16 8.78 4.04
C PHE A 61 0.74 9.62 4.98
N GLY A 62 1.02 10.90 4.68
CA GLY A 62 1.95 11.76 5.42
C GLY A 62 1.49 12.23 6.81
N GLY A 63 0.34 11.76 7.30
CA GLY A 63 -0.21 12.11 8.62
C GLY A 63 0.58 11.64 9.85
N GLY A 64 1.80 11.12 9.69
CA GLY A 64 2.59 10.47 10.73
C GLY A 64 3.82 11.24 11.23
N GLY A 65 3.86 12.57 11.11
CA GLY A 65 5.10 13.33 11.35
C GLY A 65 5.11 14.31 12.52
N GLY A 66 4.05 14.39 13.32
CA GLY A 66 3.86 15.46 14.31
C GLY A 66 4.63 15.31 15.63
N ALA A 67 5.71 14.53 15.72
CA ALA A 67 6.28 14.13 17.01
C ALA A 67 7.47 14.99 17.51
N ARG A 68 7.88 16.06 16.82
CA ARG A 68 9.14 16.78 17.16
C ARG A 68 9.03 18.26 17.54
N LYS A 69 7.83 18.84 17.64
CA LYS A 69 7.69 20.31 17.86
C LYS A 69 7.10 20.74 19.22
N TRP A 70 6.90 19.83 20.19
CA TRP A 70 6.35 20.19 21.51
C TRP A 70 7.39 20.38 22.62
N TRP A 71 8.53 19.69 22.57
CA TRP A 71 9.57 19.74 23.62
C TRP A 71 10.25 21.12 23.75
N ARG A 72 10.17 21.98 22.72
CA ARG A 72 10.75 23.34 22.72
C ARG A 72 9.84 24.43 23.28
N SER A 73 8.82 24.07 24.05
CA SER A 73 8.07 25.06 24.85
C SER A 73 8.86 25.34 26.14
N TRP A 74 9.07 26.61 26.52
CA TRP A 74 9.66 26.98 27.82
C TRP A 74 8.99 26.29 29.03
N LYS A 75 7.74 25.86 28.86
CA LYS A 75 6.98 25.05 29.83
C LYS A 75 7.67 23.72 30.19
N ALA A 76 8.39 23.08 29.25
CA ALA A 76 9.12 21.84 29.52
C ALA A 76 10.33 22.08 30.44
N LEU A 77 11.05 23.19 30.23
CA LEU A 77 12.15 23.61 31.12
C LEU A 77 11.63 24.00 32.51
N ALA A 78 10.54 24.77 32.57
CA ALA A 78 9.92 25.17 33.83
C ALA A 78 9.41 23.96 34.65
N GLY A 79 8.77 22.99 33.99
CA GLY A 79 8.31 21.75 34.63
C GLY A 79 9.47 20.89 35.15
N GLY A 80 10.54 20.75 34.36
CA GLY A 80 11.74 20.01 34.79
C GLY A 80 12.41 20.63 36.02
N ALA A 81 12.55 21.96 36.05
CA ALA A 81 13.13 22.67 37.19
C ALA A 81 12.28 22.52 38.46
N LEU A 82 10.95 22.61 38.35
CA LEU A 82 10.04 22.44 39.48
C LEU A 82 10.10 21.02 40.07
N LEU A 83 10.09 19.99 39.22
CA LEU A 83 10.21 18.60 39.66
C LEU A 83 11.54 18.34 40.38
N LEU A 84 12.65 18.85 39.84
CA LEU A 84 13.95 18.72 40.47
C LEU A 84 13.99 19.37 41.86
N ALA A 85 13.40 20.57 42.00
CA ALA A 85 13.32 21.26 43.28
C ALA A 85 12.49 20.47 44.32
N LEU A 86 11.37 19.86 43.91
CA LEU A 86 10.55 19.02 44.80
C LEU A 86 11.27 17.75 45.24
N ILE A 87 12.02 17.09 44.33
CA ILE A 87 12.81 15.91 44.66
C ILE A 87 13.91 16.24 45.67
N LEU A 88 14.63 17.35 45.46
CA LEU A 88 15.67 17.79 46.39
C LEU A 88 15.07 18.10 47.77
N ALA A 89 13.93 18.79 47.84
CA ALA A 89 13.24 19.07 49.09
C ALA A 89 12.79 17.79 49.82
N TYR A 90 12.32 16.78 49.08
CA TYR A 90 11.94 15.48 49.64
C TYR A 90 13.15 14.73 50.22
N ILE A 91 14.27 14.72 49.50
CA ILE A 91 15.51 14.08 49.98
C ILE A 91 16.00 14.77 51.25
N VAL A 92 16.04 16.11 51.28
CA VAL A 92 16.43 16.85 52.49
C VAL A 92 15.52 16.52 53.67
N ARG A 93 14.20 16.38 53.45
CA ARG A 93 13.23 15.98 54.48
C ARG A 93 13.36 14.52 54.92
N LEU A 94 13.91 13.65 54.07
CA LEU A 94 14.13 12.25 54.40
C LEU A 94 15.40 12.05 55.25
N PHE A 95 16.41 12.89 55.01
CA PHE A 95 17.71 12.82 55.68
C PHE A 95 17.84 13.74 56.90
N TRP A 96 16.81 14.53 57.21
CA TRP A 96 16.75 15.46 58.36
C TRP A 96 15.42 15.31 59.09
#